data_AF-A0A7Y4WHF1-F1
#
_entry.id   AF-A0A7Y4WHF1-F1
#
_cell.length_a   1.000
_cell.length_b   1.000
_cell.length_c   1.000
_cell.angle_alpha   90.00
_cell.angle_beta   90.00
_cell.angle_gamma   90.00
#
_symmetry.space_group_name_H-M   'P 1'
#
loop_
_entity.id
_entity.type
_entity.pdbx_description
1 polymer ?
#
loop_
_entity_poly.entity_id
_entity_poly.type
_entity_poly.pdbx_seq_one_letter_code
_entity_poly.pdbx_strand_id
1 'polypeptide(L)'
;MGEQGRERPADRDPKLKLESSCPTDTVCFHAQQCVEKYVKALLVLKSTPFPKTHDLGVLTRTLPESWQPDLAPEQVRRLSDYATVTRYPGDYEPVTLAEARAAIAIARKVRKHVRALLSPAKPRRRRT
;
A
#
# COMPACT_ATOMS: atom_id res chain seq x y z
N MET A 1 -24.95 -46.23 -8.62
CA MET A 1 -24.17 -45.17 -9.27
C MET A 1 -24.71 -43.85 -8.73
N GLY A 2 -24.22 -43.30 -7.63
CA GLY A 2 -22.83 -43.00 -7.31
C GLY A 2 -22.70 -41.47 -7.29
N GLU A 3 -23.29 -40.83 -6.28
CA GLU A 3 -23.16 -39.41 -5.98
C GLU A 3 -21.67 -39.02 -5.93
N GLN A 4 -21.26 -38.07 -6.76
CA GLN A 4 -20.05 -37.28 -6.56
C GLN A 4 -20.57 -35.85 -6.37
N GLY A 5 -20.60 -35.29 -5.16
CA GLY A 5 -19.45 -35.15 -4.28
C GLY A 5 -18.90 -33.74 -4.48
N ARG A 6 -19.44 -32.77 -3.75
CA ARG A 6 -18.98 -31.38 -3.71
C ARG A 6 -17.48 -31.33 -3.39
N GLU A 7 -16.69 -30.70 -4.26
CA GLU A 7 -15.47 -30.03 -3.82
C GLU A 7 -15.66 -28.53 -4.03
N ARG A 8 -15.95 -27.83 -2.92
CA ARG A 8 -15.77 -26.39 -2.82
C ARG A 8 -14.26 -26.15 -2.77
N PRO A 9 -13.65 -25.39 -3.69
CA PRO A 9 -12.25 -25.08 -3.55
C PRO A 9 -12.07 -24.26 -2.28
N ALA A 10 -11.29 -24.86 -1.39
CA ALA A 10 -10.93 -24.36 -0.09
C ALA A 10 -10.14 -23.06 -0.21
N ASP A 11 -10.30 -22.23 0.82
CA ASP A 11 -9.25 -21.35 1.32
C ASP A 11 -8.77 -20.25 0.35
N ARG A 12 -9.55 -19.16 0.28
CA ARG A 12 -9.04 -17.86 -0.18
C ARG A 12 -8.17 -17.25 0.92
N ASP A 13 -6.96 -17.78 1.07
CA ASP A 13 -5.84 -16.99 1.58
C ASP A 13 -5.70 -15.73 0.69
N PRO A 14 -5.84 -14.49 1.20
CA PRO A 14 -5.61 -13.28 0.41
C PRO A 14 -4.11 -13.02 0.18
N LYS A 15 -3.31 -14.08 0.10
CA LYS A 15 -1.89 -14.02 -0.26
C LYS A 15 -1.83 -13.96 -1.78
N LEU A 16 -1.52 -12.78 -2.30
CA LEU A 16 -1.22 -12.54 -3.71
C LEU A 16 -0.19 -13.60 -4.18
N LYS A 17 -0.64 -14.65 -4.88
CA LYS A 17 0.24 -15.66 -5.47
C LYS A 17 0.86 -15.04 -6.72
N LEU A 18 2.13 -14.71 -6.63
CA LEU A 18 2.90 -14.09 -7.69
C LEU A 18 3.45 -15.20 -8.60
N GLU A 19 2.62 -15.67 -9.52
CA GLU A 19 2.95 -16.69 -10.53
C GLU A 19 3.78 -16.06 -11.69
N SER A 20 4.43 -16.90 -12.51
CA SER A 20 5.45 -16.53 -13.52
C SER A 20 5.01 -15.56 -14.64
N SER A 21 3.72 -15.22 -14.72
CA SER A 21 3.16 -14.23 -15.66
C SER A 21 2.59 -13.01 -14.94
N CYS A 22 3.18 -12.61 -13.81
CA CYS A 22 2.67 -11.51 -13.00
C CYS A 22 2.91 -10.15 -13.68
N PRO A 23 1.88 -9.29 -13.82
CA PRO A 23 2.06 -7.90 -14.26
C PRO A 23 2.66 -7.09 -13.08
N THR A 24 3.98 -7.17 -12.93
CA THR A 24 4.74 -6.58 -11.82
C THR A 24 4.63 -5.06 -11.76
N ASP A 25 4.54 -4.41 -12.92
CA ASP A 25 4.22 -3.00 -13.13
C ASP A 25 2.89 -2.62 -12.48
N THR A 26 1.83 -3.38 -12.74
CA THR A 26 0.48 -3.16 -12.21
C THR A 26 0.44 -3.39 -10.71
N VAL A 27 1.17 -4.41 -10.23
CA VAL A 27 1.33 -4.68 -8.79
C VAL A 27 2.01 -3.50 -8.08
N CYS A 28 3.12 -3.01 -8.63
CA CYS A 28 3.85 -1.86 -8.11
C CYS A 28 3.00 -0.58 -8.12
N PHE A 29 2.26 -0.33 -9.20
CA PHE A 29 1.31 0.78 -9.28
C PHE A 29 0.25 0.72 -8.18
N HIS A 30 -0.36 -0.45 -7.96
CA HIS A 30 -1.35 -0.61 -6.89
C HIS A 30 -0.74 -0.49 -5.49
N ALA A 31 0.51 -0.96 -5.31
CA ALA A 31 1.22 -0.77 -4.05
C ALA A 31 1.48 0.72 -3.77
N GLN A 32 1.91 1.50 -4.77
CA GLN A 32 2.06 2.95 -4.68
C GLN A 32 0.72 3.61 -4.33
N GLN A 33 -0.36 3.31 -5.05
CA GLN A 33 -1.68 3.90 -4.82
C GLN A 33 -2.23 3.56 -3.43
N CYS A 34 -1.93 2.35 -2.93
CA CYS A 34 -2.28 1.94 -1.58
C CYS A 34 -1.58 2.82 -0.53
N VAL A 35 -0.27 3.01 -0.67
CA VAL A 35 0.52 3.88 0.22
C VAL A 35 0.01 5.33 0.15
N GLU A 36 -0.19 5.87 -1.06
CA GLU A 36 -0.68 7.24 -1.28
C GLU A 36 -2.01 7.48 -0.58
N LYS A 37 -2.98 6.57 -0.73
CA LYS A 37 -4.30 6.69 -0.08
C LYS A 37 -4.21 6.65 1.43
N TYR A 38 -3.35 5.80 2.01
CA TYR A 38 -3.17 5.76 3.46
C TYR A 38 -2.52 7.04 4.01
N VAL A 39 -1.50 7.57 3.32
CA VAL A 39 -0.86 8.84 3.70
C VAL A 39 -1.87 10.00 3.61
N LYS A 40 -2.64 10.07 2.51
CA LYS A 40 -3.72 11.07 2.36
C LYS A 40 -4.81 10.92 3.41
N ALA A 41 -5.15 9.70 3.83
CA ALA A 41 -6.10 9.47 4.92
C ALA A 41 -5.59 10.04 6.25
N LEU A 42 -4.29 9.91 6.55
CA LEU A 42 -3.69 10.55 7.74
C LEU A 42 -3.74 12.08 7.66
N LEU A 43 -3.45 12.66 6.49
CA LEU A 43 -3.53 14.11 6.26
C LEU A 43 -4.96 14.64 6.46
N VAL A 44 -5.95 13.91 5.92
CA VAL A 44 -7.38 14.23 6.11
C VAL A 44 -7.78 14.12 7.58
N LEU A 45 -7.36 13.05 8.28
CA LEU A 45 -7.65 12.89 9.71
C LEU A 45 -7.06 14.02 10.56
N LYS A 46 -5.97 14.63 10.11
CA LYS A 46 -5.34 15.79 10.74
C LYS A 46 -5.85 17.13 10.22
N SER A 47 -6.84 17.13 9.34
CA SER A 47 -7.33 18.34 8.67
C SER A 47 -6.18 19.19 8.08
N THR A 48 -5.11 18.52 7.63
CA THR A 48 -3.92 19.18 7.09
C THR A 48 -4.08 19.33 5.58
N PRO A 49 -4.10 20.55 5.03
CA PRO A 49 -4.12 20.77 3.59
C PRO A 49 -2.88 20.17 2.94
N PHE A 50 -3.04 19.54 1.77
CA PHE A 50 -1.93 18.96 1.02
C PHE A 50 -2.08 19.25 -0.48
N PRO A 51 -0.98 19.39 -1.22
CA PRO A 51 -1.02 19.68 -2.65
C PRO A 51 -1.63 18.51 -3.45
N LYS A 52 -2.21 18.81 -4.61
CA LYS A 52 -2.66 17.79 -5.57
C LYS A 52 -1.46 17.17 -6.27
N THR A 53 -0.77 16.26 -5.58
CA THR A 53 0.40 15.52 -6.07
C THR A 53 0.28 14.02 -5.78
N HIS A 54 1.03 13.23 -6.55
CA HIS A 54 1.26 11.80 -6.35
C HIS A 54 2.64 11.50 -5.72
N ASP A 55 3.47 12.52 -5.53
CA ASP A 55 4.79 12.40 -4.91
C ASP A 55 4.63 12.05 -3.43
N LEU A 56 5.02 10.82 -3.07
CA LEU A 56 4.92 10.33 -1.70
C LEU A 56 5.88 11.06 -0.77
N GLY A 57 7.01 11.56 -1.26
CA GLY A 57 7.95 12.35 -0.48
C GLY A 57 7.34 13.67 -0.04
N VAL A 58 6.64 14.37 -0.94
CA VAL A 58 5.92 15.60 -0.60
C VAL A 58 4.80 15.32 0.41
N LEU A 59 4.00 14.28 0.16
CA LEU A 59 2.86 13.93 1.02
C LEU A 59 3.31 13.49 2.43
N THR A 60 4.33 12.64 2.53
CA THR A 60 4.86 12.17 3.83
C THR A 60 5.51 13.29 4.63
N ARG A 61 6.25 14.21 4.00
CA ARG A 61 6.83 15.39 4.67
C ARG A 61 5.79 16.39 5.17
N THR A 62 4.58 16.35 4.63
CA THR A 62 3.46 17.20 5.10
C THR A 62 2.85 16.65 6.40
N LEU A 63 3.07 15.37 6.71
CA LEU A 63 2.64 14.79 7.98
C LEU A 63 3.55 15.23 9.14
N PRO A 64 2.99 15.41 10.35
CA PRO A 64 3.79 15.51 11.57
C PRO A 64 4.72 14.31 11.70
N GLU A 65 5.95 14.53 12.17
CA GLU A 65 6.99 13.49 12.27
C GLU A 65 6.52 12.24 13.02
N SER A 66 5.77 12.41 14.12
CA SER A 66 5.21 11.30 14.90
C SER A 66 4.17 10.43 14.17
N TRP A 67 3.69 10.88 13.02
CA TRP A 67 2.70 10.19 12.18
C TRP A 67 3.31 9.66 10.89
N GLN A 68 4.54 10.05 10.56
CA GLN A 68 5.21 9.61 9.35
C GLN A 68 5.44 8.08 9.40
N PRO A 69 5.08 7.35 8.33
CA PRO A 69 5.47 5.97 8.22
C PRO A 69 6.99 5.88 8.07
N ASP A 70 7.59 4.94 8.80
CA ASP A 70 9.03 4.65 8.70
C ASP A 70 9.36 4.05 7.31
N LEU A 71 9.78 4.92 6.39
CA LEU A 71 10.16 4.60 5.02
C LEU A 71 11.51 5.26 4.71
N ALA A 72 12.44 4.48 4.15
CA ALA A 72 13.69 5.03 3.67
C ALA A 72 13.43 5.97 2.47
N PRO A 73 14.22 7.05 2.28
CA PRO A 73 14.05 7.97 1.15
C PRO A 73 14.04 7.28 -0.22
N GLU A 74 14.84 6.24 -0.40
CA GLU A 74 14.87 5.42 -1.62
C GLU A 74 13.54 4.69 -1.87
N GLN A 75 12.94 4.12 -0.81
CA GLN A 75 11.64 3.45 -0.91
C GLN A 75 10.54 4.41 -1.32
N VAL A 76 10.58 5.64 -0.81
CA VAL A 76 9.61 6.69 -1.14
C VAL A 76 9.75 7.12 -2.59
N ARG A 77 10.99 7.36 -3.06
CA ARG A 77 11.28 7.70 -4.46
C ARG A 77 10.80 6.60 -5.40
N ARG A 78 11.23 5.37 -5.15
CA ARG A 78 10.92 4.22 -6.00
C ARG A 78 9.43 3.92 -6.08
N LEU A 79 8.71 4.02 -4.96
CA LEU A 79 7.25 3.93 -4.99
C LEU A 79 6.64 5.06 -5.81
N SER A 80 7.12 6.30 -5.69
CA SER A 80 6.59 7.44 -6.47
C SER A 80 6.79 7.24 -7.97
N ASP A 81 7.91 6.64 -8.39
CA ASP A 81 8.17 6.31 -9.79
C ASP A 81 7.15 5.30 -10.34
N TYR A 82 6.71 4.34 -9.54
CA TYR A 82 5.68 3.38 -9.95
C TYR A 82 4.30 4.00 -10.22
N ALA A 83 4.07 5.27 -9.87
CA ALA A 83 2.83 5.97 -10.20
C ALA A 83 2.73 6.31 -11.71
N THR A 84 3.86 6.35 -12.43
CA THR A 84 3.94 6.78 -13.84
C THR A 84 4.26 5.64 -14.81
N VAL A 85 4.86 4.54 -14.33
CA VAL A 85 5.29 3.39 -15.16
C VAL A 85 4.14 2.77 -15.98
N THR A 86 2.89 2.87 -15.52
CA THR A 86 1.73 2.33 -16.24
C THR A 86 1.18 3.25 -17.34
N ARG A 87 1.69 4.48 -17.46
CA ARG A 87 1.06 5.53 -18.31
C ARG A 87 1.76 5.75 -19.65
N TYR A 88 3.00 5.32 -19.81
CA TYR A 88 3.72 5.44 -21.08
C TYR A 88 4.58 4.18 -21.34
N PRO A 89 4.37 3.46 -22.45
CA PRO A 89 5.36 2.49 -22.92
C PRO A 89 6.62 3.28 -23.30
N GLY A 90 7.64 3.25 -22.45
CA GLY A 90 8.93 3.89 -22.66
C GLY A 90 10.06 3.00 -22.14
N ASP A 91 11.31 3.47 -22.24
CA ASP A 91 12.55 2.77 -21.85
C ASP A 91 12.72 2.63 -20.32
N TYR A 92 11.70 2.12 -19.63
CA TYR A 92 11.83 1.75 -18.23
C TYR A 92 12.34 0.32 -18.14
N GLU A 93 13.32 0.11 -17.26
CA GLU A 93 13.76 -1.23 -16.90
C GLU A 93 12.56 -2.06 -16.43
N PRO A 94 12.41 -3.31 -16.93
CA PRO A 94 11.34 -4.20 -16.50
C PRO A 94 11.34 -4.37 -14.97
N VAL A 95 10.20 -4.09 -14.34
CA VAL A 95 10.04 -4.26 -12.89
C VAL A 95 10.17 -5.74 -12.54
N THR A 96 11.12 -6.08 -11.69
CA THR A 96 11.36 -7.46 -11.30
C THR A 96 10.33 -7.97 -10.29
N LEU A 97 10.18 -9.29 -10.21
CA LEU A 97 9.33 -9.93 -9.20
C LEU A 97 9.74 -9.56 -7.77
N ALA A 98 11.04 -9.39 -7.53
CA ALA A 98 11.58 -9.00 -6.23
C ALA A 98 11.17 -7.57 -5.85
N GLU A 99 11.20 -6.66 -6.82
CA GLU A 99 10.76 -5.28 -6.64
C GLU A 99 9.25 -5.19 -6.36
N ALA A 100 8.45 -5.96 -7.09
CA ALA A 100 7.01 -6.05 -6.83
C ALA A 100 6.71 -6.56 -5.42
N ARG A 101 7.43 -7.60 -4.96
CA ARG A 101 7.31 -8.11 -3.59
C ARG A 101 7.73 -7.06 -2.55
N ALA A 102 8.80 -6.33 -2.80
CA ALA A 102 9.25 -5.25 -1.92
C ALA A 102 8.20 -4.13 -1.84
N ALA A 103 7.62 -3.71 -2.96
CA ALA A 103 6.56 -2.70 -3.01
C ALA A 103 5.33 -3.14 -2.19
N ILE A 104 4.89 -4.40 -2.34
CA ILE A 104 3.79 -4.95 -1.53
C ILE A 104 4.14 -4.95 -0.03
N ALA A 105 5.37 -5.33 0.33
CA ALA A 105 5.81 -5.36 1.72
C ALA A 105 5.75 -3.96 2.34
N ILE A 106 6.19 -2.93 1.61
CA ILE A 106 6.11 -1.54 2.03
C ILE A 106 4.64 -1.11 2.19
N ALA A 107 3.78 -1.39 1.22
CA ALA A 107 2.35 -1.07 1.30
C ALA A 107 1.67 -1.72 2.53
N ARG A 108 2.04 -2.96 2.86
CA ARG A 108 1.56 -3.65 4.07
C ARG A 108 2.08 -2.99 5.36
N LYS A 109 3.35 -2.57 5.40
CA LYS A 109 3.93 -1.83 6.54
C LYS A 109 3.18 -0.53 6.79
N VAL A 110 2.99 0.28 5.75
CA VAL A 110 2.25 1.55 5.82
C VAL A 110 0.81 1.31 6.27
N ARG A 111 0.12 0.32 5.68
CA ARG A 111 -1.24 -0.05 6.10
C ARG A 111 -1.31 -0.40 7.59
N LYS A 112 -0.37 -1.20 8.09
CA LYS A 112 -0.33 -1.58 9.51
C LYS A 112 -0.15 -0.36 10.40
N HIS A 113 0.79 0.52 10.05
CA HIS A 113 1.06 1.78 10.76
C HIS A 113 -0.19 2.66 10.82
N VAL A 114 -0.79 2.97 9.66
CA VAL A 114 -1.98 3.83 9.59
C VAL A 114 -3.16 3.23 10.34
N ARG A 115 -3.41 1.92 10.22
CA ARG A 115 -4.51 1.28 10.96
C ARG A 115 -4.31 1.29 12.47
N ALA A 116 -3.07 1.26 12.96
CA ALA A 116 -2.78 1.43 14.38
C ALA A 116 -3.18 2.84 14.87
N LEU A 117 -2.95 3.87 14.05
CA LEU A 117 -3.37 5.25 14.33
C LEU A 117 -4.89 5.47 14.21
N LEU A 118 -5.55 4.72 13.32
CA LEU A 118 -7.00 4.82 13.08
C LEU A 118 -7.84 3.98 14.07
N SER A 119 -7.25 3.03 14.78
CA SER A 119 -8.00 2.20 15.71
C SER A 119 -8.55 3.10 16.83
N PRO A 120 -9.87 3.10 17.08
CA PRO A 120 -10.42 3.96 18.12
C PRO A 120 -9.76 3.56 19.44
N ALA A 121 -9.23 4.55 20.16
CA ALA A 121 -8.83 4.36 21.54
C ALA A 121 -9.98 3.65 22.25
N LYS A 122 -9.72 2.45 22.77
CA LYS A 122 -10.68 1.63 23.52
C LYS A 122 -11.42 2.59 24.47
N PRO A 123 -12.76 2.75 24.40
CA PRO A 123 -13.45 3.76 25.18
C PRO A 123 -13.07 3.55 26.64
N ARG A 124 -12.40 4.54 27.25
CA ARG A 124 -12.08 4.52 28.68
C ARG A 124 -13.44 4.46 29.37
N ARG A 125 -13.81 3.29 29.91
CA ARG A 125 -15.02 3.14 30.71
C ARG A 125 -14.94 4.19 31.81
N ARG A 126 -15.78 5.22 31.73
CA ARG A 126 -15.95 6.15 32.84
C ARG A 126 -16.52 5.30 33.98
N ARG A 127 -15.71 5.09 35.02
CA ARG A 127 -16.20 4.61 36.31
C ARG A 127 -17.04 5.75 36.88
N THR A 128 -18.35 5.59 36.84
CA THR A 128 -19.28 6.28 37.73
C THR A 128 -19.19 5.70 39.12
#